data_AF-A0AAE6ZBY8-F1
#
_entry.id   AF-A0AAE6ZBY8-F1
#
_cell.length_a   1.000
_cell.length_b   1.000
_cell.length_c   1.000
_cell.angle_alpha   90.00
_cell.angle_beta   90.00
_cell.angle_gamma   90.00
#
_symmetry.space_group_name_H-M   'P 1'
#
loop_
_entity.id
_entity.type
_entity.pdbx_description
1 polymer ?
#
loop_
_entity_poly.entity_id
_entity_poly.type
_entity_poly.pdbx_seq_one_letter_code
_entity_poly.pdbx_strand_id
1 'polypeptide(L)'
;MSDKETKELFDLMDQVPNARRVAREYRRLMKEGKLDPKKDVTDAGAGWLAIEDELNQGDEAKSYNYTVPGICISIILAGLCLSGWWQNRHEKEVVRQLAFNERAGAALRGPHELQMAGATRRKDGVYTFHDASLNEIRGMIDKRFAIKVIFDEPEMSLRRFTGCMDPCQSLDAFMNVVKYSSAVDYYFQGSTLHIRASQ
;
A
#
# COMPACT_ATOMS: atom_id res chain seq x y z
N MET A 1 22.26 63.09 16.43
CA MET A 1 21.49 62.10 17.21
C MET A 1 22.13 62.01 18.57
N SER A 2 21.37 62.21 19.65
CA SER A 2 21.93 62.01 21.00
C SER A 2 21.97 60.51 21.29
N ASP A 3 22.95 60.04 22.08
CA ASP A 3 23.09 58.61 22.46
C ASP A 3 21.79 58.00 23.01
N LYS A 4 20.88 58.84 23.51
CA LYS A 4 19.56 58.47 24.01
C LYS A 4 18.61 57.99 22.91
N GLU A 5 18.57 58.67 21.77
CA GLU A 5 17.67 58.32 20.64
C GLU A 5 18.11 57.00 20.00
N THR A 6 19.43 56.78 19.91
CA THR A 6 19.99 55.53 19.41
C THR A 6 19.65 54.36 20.34
N LYS A 7 19.64 54.59 21.66
CA LYS A 7 19.30 53.58 22.66
C LYS A 7 17.81 53.21 22.64
N GLU A 8 16.92 54.20 22.53
CA GLU A 8 15.47 53.99 22.46
C GLU A 8 15.08 53.20 21.19
N LEU A 9 15.75 53.46 20.06
CA LEU A 9 15.55 52.69 18.83
C LEU A 9 15.95 51.22 19.00
N PHE A 10 17.08 50.95 19.67
CA PHE A 10 17.52 49.58 19.95
C PHE A 10 16.59 48.83 20.90
N ASP A 11 16.03 49.51 21.91
CA ASP A 11 15.07 48.91 22.87
C ASP A 11 13.73 48.55 22.20
N LEU A 12 13.27 49.38 21.25
CA LEU A 12 12.08 49.11 20.43
C LEU A 12 12.29 47.90 19.50
N MET A 13 13.48 47.77 18.93
CA MET A 13 13.82 46.68 18.02
C MET A 13 14.00 45.32 18.70
N ASP A 14 14.40 45.28 19.97
CA ASP A 14 14.51 44.02 20.73
C ASP A 14 13.15 43.34 20.97
N GLN A 15 12.04 44.02 20.66
CA GLN A 15 10.68 43.48 20.75
C GLN A 15 10.20 42.81 19.44
N VAL A 16 10.85 43.03 18.30
CA VAL A 16 10.45 42.44 17.01
C VAL A 16 11.31 41.19 16.71
N PRO A 17 10.71 40.01 16.48
CA PRO A 17 11.44 38.73 16.41
C PRO A 17 12.50 38.66 15.31
N ASN A 18 12.32 39.36 14.19
CA ASN A 18 13.32 39.41 13.10
C ASN A 18 14.36 40.55 13.29
N ALA A 19 13.99 41.63 13.99
CA ALA A 19 14.84 42.81 14.15
C ALA A 19 16.06 42.56 15.03
N ARG A 20 16.01 41.60 15.97
CA ARG A 20 17.19 41.19 16.77
C ARG A 20 18.33 40.64 15.92
N ARG A 21 18.02 39.99 14.79
CA ARG A 21 19.04 39.44 13.89
C ARG A 21 19.67 40.57 13.07
N VAL A 22 18.85 41.44 12.50
CA VAL A 22 19.29 42.64 11.76
C VAL A 22 20.12 43.56 12.66
N ALA A 23 19.68 43.80 13.91
CA ALA A 23 20.39 44.63 14.89
C ALA A 23 21.79 44.10 15.22
N ARG A 24 21.96 42.78 15.32
CA ARG A 24 23.27 42.16 15.58
C ARG A 24 24.21 42.34 14.40
N GLU A 25 23.72 42.13 13.18
CA GLU A 25 24.51 42.31 11.97
C GLU A 25 24.88 43.78 11.73
N TYR A 26 23.93 44.70 11.93
CA TYR A 26 24.18 46.14 11.88
C TYR A 26 25.30 46.54 12.86
N ARG A 27 25.24 46.08 14.12
CA ARG A 27 26.29 46.33 15.11
C ARG A 27 27.64 45.72 14.72
N ARG A 28 27.65 44.57 14.03
CA ARG A 28 28.86 43.94 13.52
C ARG A 28 29.50 44.80 12.42
N LEU A 29 28.72 45.22 11.43
CA LEU A 29 29.19 46.04 10.31
C LEU A 29 29.71 47.41 10.75
N MET A 30 29.06 48.00 11.76
CA MET A 30 29.55 49.23 12.42
C MET A 30 30.90 49.02 13.11
N LYS A 31 31.10 47.89 13.81
CA LYS A 31 32.38 47.57 14.45
C LYS A 31 33.50 47.27 13.44
N GLU A 32 33.15 46.72 12.30
CA GLU A 32 34.08 46.44 11.20
C GLU A 32 34.44 47.69 10.38
N GLY A 33 33.82 48.85 10.67
CA GLY A 33 34.06 50.11 9.96
C GLY A 33 33.55 50.11 8.52
N LYS A 34 32.66 49.17 8.16
CA LYS A 34 32.08 49.04 6.81
C LYS A 34 30.88 49.96 6.57
N LEU A 35 30.32 50.51 7.65
CA LEU A 35 29.27 51.51 7.62
C LEU A 35 29.85 52.84 8.10
N ASP A 36 29.57 53.92 7.38
CA ASP A 36 30.06 55.25 7.75
C ASP A 36 29.00 55.94 8.63
N PRO A 37 29.24 56.04 9.96
CA PRO A 37 28.27 56.64 10.88
C PRO A 37 27.94 58.10 10.58
N LYS A 38 28.68 58.80 9.70
CA LYS A 38 28.37 60.17 9.32
C LYS A 38 27.53 60.28 8.05
N LYS A 39 27.56 59.26 7.19
CA LYS A 39 26.86 59.25 5.89
C LYS A 39 25.52 58.51 5.97
N ASP A 40 25.46 57.46 6.80
CA ASP A 40 24.32 56.54 6.87
C ASP A 40 23.28 56.91 7.95
N VAL A 41 23.49 58.02 8.67
CA VAL A 41 22.56 58.48 9.73
C VAL A 41 21.43 59.36 9.20
N THR A 42 21.63 60.01 8.04
CA THR A 42 20.58 60.82 7.39
C THR A 42 19.44 59.98 6.83
N ASP A 43 19.68 58.70 6.56
CA ASP A 43 18.67 57.73 6.16
C ASP A 43 18.96 56.37 6.81
N ALA A 44 18.83 56.34 8.15
CA ALA A 44 19.00 55.12 8.93
C ALA A 44 18.03 54.02 8.46
N GLY A 45 16.89 54.37 7.86
CA GLY A 45 15.93 53.42 7.30
C GLY A 45 16.48 52.69 6.08
N ALA A 46 17.17 53.39 5.17
CA ALA A 46 17.75 52.77 3.97
C ALA A 46 18.88 51.78 4.29
N GLY A 47 19.76 52.10 5.25
CA GLY A 47 20.81 51.17 5.68
C GLY A 47 20.24 49.90 6.33
N TRP A 48 19.10 50.03 7.01
CA TRP A 48 18.36 48.92 7.59
C TRP A 48 17.75 48.00 6.52
N LEU A 49 17.08 48.59 5.53
CA LEU A 49 16.50 47.87 4.40
C LEU A 49 17.55 47.08 3.61
N ALA A 50 18.75 47.64 3.41
CA ALA A 50 19.83 46.97 2.71
C ALA A 50 20.30 45.70 3.44
N ILE A 51 20.39 45.74 4.78
CA ILE A 51 20.83 44.59 5.59
C ILE A 51 19.72 43.54 5.70
N GLU A 52 18.45 43.96 5.76
CA GLU A 52 17.31 43.04 5.73
C GLU A 52 17.23 42.29 4.39
N ASP A 53 17.43 43.00 3.26
CA ASP A 53 17.43 42.39 1.93
C ASP A 53 18.60 41.40 1.76
N GLU A 54 19.79 41.74 2.25
CA GLU A 54 20.96 40.83 2.25
C GLU A 54 20.73 39.58 3.12
N LEU A 55 20.09 39.74 4.29
CA LEU A 55 19.75 38.62 5.17
C LEU A 55 18.67 37.71 4.59
N ASN A 56 17.65 38.30 3.94
CA ASN A 56 16.59 37.54 3.27
C ASN A 56 17.13 36.78 2.07
N GLN A 57 18.01 37.39 1.25
CA GLN A 57 18.70 36.69 0.17
C GLN A 57 19.57 35.53 0.68
N GLY A 58 20.24 35.71 1.83
CA GLY A 58 21.03 34.65 2.47
C GLY A 58 20.20 33.50 3.05
N ASP A 59 18.97 33.78 3.51
CA ASP A 59 18.05 32.75 4.00
C ASP A 59 17.32 32.02 2.86
N GLU A 60 16.99 32.69 1.76
CA GLU A 60 16.51 32.04 0.53
C GLU A 60 17.58 31.17 -0.14
N ALA A 61 18.86 31.52 0.02
CA ALA A 61 19.99 30.71 -0.43
C ALA A 61 20.28 29.47 0.44
N LYS A 62 19.54 29.25 1.55
CA LYS A 62 19.59 27.96 2.27
C LYS A 62 18.96 26.88 1.39
N SER A 63 19.81 26.32 0.54
CA SER A 63 19.67 25.07 -0.20
C SER A 63 18.64 24.16 0.47
N TYR A 64 17.46 24.09 -0.14
CA TYR A 64 16.49 23.06 0.19
C TYR A 64 17.23 21.74 0.01
N ASN A 65 17.44 20.99 1.10
CA ASN A 65 18.23 19.75 1.06
C ASN A 65 17.47 18.70 0.25
N TYR A 66 17.67 18.68 -1.06
CA TYR A 66 17.05 17.75 -2.01
C TYR A 66 17.37 16.27 -1.71
N THR A 67 18.36 16.03 -0.85
CA THR A 67 18.69 14.72 -0.28
C THR A 67 17.50 14.08 0.43
N VAL A 68 16.75 14.81 1.25
CA VAL A 68 15.62 14.24 2.01
C VAL A 68 14.46 13.82 1.11
N PRO A 69 13.88 14.70 0.27
CA PRO A 69 12.80 14.29 -0.64
C PRO A 69 13.28 13.24 -1.66
N GLY A 70 14.55 13.29 -2.10
CA GLY A 70 15.14 12.28 -2.98
C GLY A 70 15.14 10.88 -2.36
N ILE A 71 15.51 10.75 -1.08
CA ILE A 71 15.45 9.47 -0.35
C ILE A 71 14.01 8.96 -0.27
N CYS A 72 13.05 9.82 0.09
CA CYS A 72 11.64 9.43 0.17
C CYS A 72 11.10 8.89 -1.16
N ILE A 73 11.40 9.58 -2.27
CA ILE A 73 10.98 9.14 -3.62
C ILE A 73 11.60 7.77 -3.96
N SER A 74 12.88 7.57 -3.63
CA SER A 74 13.55 6.29 -3.90
C SER A 74 12.92 5.11 -3.14
N ILE A 75 12.50 5.32 -1.88
CA ILE A 75 11.83 4.29 -1.07
C ILE A 75 10.46 3.93 -1.66
N ILE A 76 9.70 4.94 -2.10
CA ILE A 76 8.39 4.72 -2.71
C ILE A 76 8.54 3.92 -4.01
N LEU A 77 9.49 4.30 -4.87
CA LEU A 77 9.77 3.57 -6.12
C LEU A 77 10.23 2.13 -5.85
N ALA A 78 11.11 1.91 -4.88
CA ALA A 78 11.54 0.57 -4.50
C ALA A 78 10.38 -0.29 -3.99
N GLY A 79 9.47 0.27 -3.19
CA GLY A 79 8.27 -0.42 -2.72
C GLY A 79 7.34 -0.85 -3.86
N LEU A 80 7.13 0.02 -4.85
CA LEU A 80 6.32 -0.29 -6.04
C LEU A 80 6.98 -1.34 -6.94
N CYS A 81 8.30 -1.32 -7.09
CA CYS A 81 9.03 -2.35 -7.84
C CYS A 81 8.98 -3.70 -7.12
N LEU A 82 9.13 -3.72 -5.79
CA LEU A 82 9.09 -4.95 -5.00
C LEU A 82 7.69 -5.59 -5.01
N SER A 83 6.62 -4.80 -4.94
CA SER A 83 5.25 -5.33 -5.01
C SER A 83 4.95 -5.94 -6.39
N GLY A 84 5.34 -5.26 -7.48
CA GLY A 84 5.19 -5.80 -8.84
C GLY A 84 6.03 -7.06 -9.07
N TRP A 85 7.24 -7.12 -8.53
CA TRP A 85 8.10 -8.30 -8.59
C TRP A 85 7.50 -9.48 -7.81
N TRP A 86 6.93 -9.22 -6.63
CA TRP A 86 6.27 -10.23 -5.81
C TRP A 86 5.02 -10.80 -6.47
N GLN A 87 4.19 -9.94 -7.08
CA GLN A 87 3.01 -10.32 -7.86
C GLN A 87 3.39 -11.24 -9.03
N ASN A 88 4.38 -10.85 -9.84
CA ASN A 88 4.85 -11.63 -10.98
C ASN A 88 5.49 -12.97 -10.57
N ARG A 89 6.14 -13.02 -9.40
CA ARG A 89 6.67 -14.27 -8.85
C ARG A 89 5.54 -15.23 -8.46
N HIS A 90 4.46 -14.72 -7.87
CA HIS A 90 3.27 -15.52 -7.56
C HIS A 90 2.62 -16.07 -8.83
N GLU A 91 2.48 -15.27 -9.88
CA GLU A 91 1.96 -15.74 -11.17
C GLU A 91 2.82 -16.85 -11.78
N LYS A 92 4.16 -16.71 -11.76
CA LYS A 92 5.06 -17.75 -12.30
C LYS A 92 5.01 -19.06 -11.54
N GLU A 93 4.80 -19.02 -10.22
CA GLU A 93 4.65 -20.22 -9.41
C GLU A 93 3.30 -20.90 -9.69
N VAL A 94 2.23 -20.11 -9.82
CA VAL A 94 0.90 -20.62 -10.22
C VAL A 94 0.96 -21.25 -11.62
N VAL A 95 1.60 -20.60 -12.60
CA VAL A 95 1.76 -21.15 -13.96
C VAL A 95 2.61 -22.43 -13.96
N ARG A 96 3.66 -22.52 -13.13
CA ARG A 96 4.42 -23.77 -12.97
C ARG A 96 3.59 -24.89 -12.35
N GLN A 97 2.77 -24.58 -11.35
CA GLN A 97 1.85 -25.54 -10.76
C GLN A 97 0.77 -25.98 -11.77
N LEU A 98 0.24 -25.06 -12.59
CA LEU A 98 -0.69 -25.39 -13.68
C LEU A 98 -0.04 -26.31 -14.71
N ALA A 99 1.19 -26.04 -15.15
CA ALA A 99 1.91 -26.89 -16.10
C ALA A 99 2.24 -28.28 -15.53
N PHE A 100 2.52 -28.37 -14.23
CA PHE A 100 2.72 -29.64 -13.54
C PHE A 100 1.39 -30.42 -13.42
N ASN A 101 0.31 -29.74 -13.05
CA ASN A 101 -1.03 -30.32 -12.91
C ASN A 101 -1.62 -30.75 -14.26
N GLU A 102 -1.34 -30.05 -15.36
CA GLU A 102 -1.74 -30.49 -16.70
C GLU A 102 -1.04 -31.80 -17.10
N ARG A 103 0.24 -31.96 -16.78
CA ARG A 103 0.98 -33.21 -17.04
C ARG A 103 0.47 -34.37 -16.18
N ALA A 104 0.16 -34.12 -14.90
CA ALA A 104 -0.45 -35.10 -14.02
C ALA A 104 -1.88 -35.47 -14.45
N GLY A 105 -2.68 -34.48 -14.85
CA GLY A 105 -4.05 -34.67 -15.35
C GLY A 105 -4.10 -35.39 -16.70
N ALA A 106 -3.12 -35.17 -17.58
CA ALA A 106 -2.98 -35.91 -18.83
C ALA A 106 -2.64 -37.40 -18.59
N ALA A 107 -1.84 -37.71 -17.56
CA ALA A 107 -1.54 -39.09 -17.16
C ALA A 107 -2.75 -39.82 -16.55
N LEU A 108 -3.73 -39.09 -16.01
CA LEU A 108 -4.96 -39.64 -15.41
C LEU A 108 -6.16 -39.71 -16.37
N ARG A 109 -6.02 -39.25 -17.63
CA ARG A 109 -7.05 -39.45 -18.68
C ARG A 109 -7.07 -40.92 -19.16
N GLY A 110 -7.61 -41.79 -18.32
CA GLY A 110 -8.25 -43.02 -18.78
C GLY A 110 -9.65 -42.72 -19.37
N PRO A 111 -10.22 -43.61 -20.21
CA PRO A 111 -11.46 -43.38 -20.97
C PRO A 111 -12.76 -43.37 -20.13
N HIS A 112 -12.70 -43.10 -18.82
CA HIS A 112 -13.87 -43.13 -17.94
C HIS A 112 -14.40 -41.71 -17.66
N GLU A 113 -14.86 -41.02 -18.71
CA GLU A 113 -15.79 -39.89 -18.57
C GLU A 113 -17.18 -40.45 -18.21
N LEU A 114 -17.42 -40.61 -16.91
CA LEU A 114 -18.76 -40.90 -16.39
C LEU A 114 -19.20 -39.72 -15.51
N GLN A 115 -20.14 -38.96 -16.09
CA GLN A 115 -21.14 -38.12 -15.44
C GLN A 115 -21.06 -38.12 -13.91
N MET A 116 -20.46 -37.06 -13.35
CA MET A 116 -20.77 -36.65 -11.98
C MET A 116 -22.01 -35.76 -12.08
N ALA A 117 -23.14 -36.26 -11.59
CA ALA A 117 -24.42 -35.56 -11.62
C ALA A 117 -24.28 -34.14 -11.02
N GLY A 118 -24.82 -33.14 -11.73
CA GLY A 118 -24.88 -31.73 -11.32
C GLY A 118 -23.73 -30.83 -11.78
N ALA A 119 -22.54 -31.37 -12.08
CA ALA A 119 -21.38 -30.59 -12.50
C ALA A 119 -21.00 -30.88 -13.96
N THR A 120 -21.30 -29.95 -14.86
CA THR A 120 -20.82 -30.05 -16.25
C THR A 120 -19.45 -29.39 -16.36
N ARG A 121 -18.44 -30.20 -16.69
CA ARG A 121 -17.09 -29.70 -16.98
C ARG A 121 -17.00 -29.39 -18.47
N ARG A 122 -16.77 -28.13 -18.83
CA ARG A 122 -16.59 -27.71 -20.23
C ARG A 122 -15.13 -27.92 -20.67
N LYS A 123 -14.88 -27.86 -21.98
CA LYS A 123 -13.56 -28.11 -22.61
C LYS A 123 -12.46 -27.14 -22.16
N ASP A 124 -12.85 -26.01 -21.58
CA ASP A 124 -12.00 -25.00 -20.93
C ASP A 124 -11.62 -25.36 -19.48
N GLY A 125 -12.15 -26.46 -18.93
CA GLY A 125 -11.88 -26.93 -17.58
C GLY A 125 -12.71 -26.23 -16.49
N VAL A 126 -13.63 -25.34 -16.86
CA VAL A 126 -14.53 -24.67 -15.91
C VAL A 126 -15.58 -25.67 -15.43
N TYR A 127 -15.78 -25.73 -14.11
CA TYR A 127 -16.85 -26.50 -13.50
C TYR A 127 -18.07 -25.61 -13.33
N THR A 128 -19.17 -25.97 -13.98
CA THR A 128 -20.44 -25.26 -13.80
C THR A 128 -21.40 -26.09 -12.98
N PHE A 129 -21.91 -25.51 -11.91
CA PHE A 129 -22.86 -26.09 -10.97
C PHE A 129 -24.22 -25.41 -11.14
N HIS A 130 -25.23 -26.20 -11.43
CA HIS A 130 -26.61 -25.73 -11.50
C HIS A 130 -27.42 -26.46 -10.45
N ASP A 131 -27.80 -25.74 -9.39
CA ASP A 131 -28.59 -26.28 -8.29
C ASP A 131 -27.97 -27.55 -7.66
N ALA A 132 -26.63 -27.62 -7.66
CA ALA A 132 -25.90 -28.79 -7.19
C ALA A 132 -25.84 -28.79 -5.66
N SER A 133 -26.03 -29.95 -5.06
CA SER A 133 -25.87 -30.14 -3.62
C SER A 133 -24.40 -29.97 -3.20
N LEU A 134 -24.16 -29.49 -1.99
CA LEU A 134 -22.81 -29.42 -1.44
C LEU A 134 -22.17 -30.82 -1.36
N ASN A 135 -22.96 -31.88 -1.21
CA ASN A 135 -22.48 -33.25 -1.28
C ASN A 135 -21.92 -33.64 -2.66
N GLU A 136 -22.52 -33.16 -3.75
CA GLU A 136 -22.00 -33.38 -5.11
C GLU A 136 -20.72 -32.56 -5.33
N ILE A 137 -20.69 -31.31 -4.83
CA ILE A 137 -19.52 -30.44 -4.90
C ILE A 137 -18.36 -31.01 -4.10
N ARG A 138 -18.62 -31.64 -2.95
CA ARG A 138 -17.61 -32.34 -2.15
C ARG A 138 -16.83 -33.35 -2.99
N GLY A 139 -17.49 -34.15 -3.83
CA GLY A 139 -16.81 -35.14 -4.67
C GLY A 139 -15.83 -34.50 -5.67
N MET A 140 -16.12 -33.29 -6.13
CA MET A 140 -15.21 -32.49 -6.96
C MET A 140 -14.05 -31.94 -6.13
N ILE A 141 -14.32 -31.35 -4.96
CA ILE A 141 -13.31 -30.79 -4.06
C ILE A 141 -12.32 -31.87 -3.61
N ASP A 142 -12.82 -33.02 -3.13
CA ASP A 142 -12.03 -34.14 -2.64
C ASP A 142 -11.02 -34.60 -3.72
N LYS A 143 -11.49 -34.74 -4.96
CA LYS A 143 -10.66 -35.19 -6.09
C LYS A 143 -9.70 -34.12 -6.59
N ARG A 144 -10.14 -32.87 -6.67
CA ARG A 144 -9.37 -31.78 -7.28
C ARG A 144 -8.27 -31.25 -6.36
N PHE A 145 -8.54 -31.18 -5.06
CA PHE A 145 -7.63 -30.58 -4.09
C PHE A 145 -6.95 -31.62 -3.18
N ALA A 146 -7.31 -32.91 -3.31
CA ALA A 146 -6.81 -33.99 -2.45
C ALA A 146 -7.00 -33.69 -0.94
N ILE A 147 -8.10 -33.01 -0.60
CA ILE A 147 -8.48 -32.63 0.75
C ILE A 147 -9.72 -33.42 1.14
N LYS A 148 -9.86 -33.79 2.42
CA LYS A 148 -11.05 -34.44 2.92
C LYS A 148 -12.08 -33.39 3.34
N VAL A 149 -13.29 -33.43 2.78
CA VAL A 149 -14.40 -32.57 3.22
C VAL A 149 -15.29 -33.30 4.23
N ILE A 150 -15.58 -32.63 5.36
CA ILE A 150 -16.49 -33.08 6.42
C ILE A 150 -17.58 -32.03 6.62
N PHE A 151 -18.82 -32.49 6.75
CA PHE A 151 -19.95 -31.65 7.14
C PHE A 151 -20.16 -31.79 8.65
N ASP A 152 -20.09 -30.68 9.38
CA ASP A 152 -20.31 -30.69 10.83
C ASP A 152 -21.78 -31.03 11.13
N GLU A 153 -22.72 -30.42 10.38
CA GLU A 153 -24.11 -30.80 10.37
C GLU A 153 -24.48 -31.56 9.09
N PRO A 154 -25.07 -32.77 9.17
CA PRO A 154 -25.46 -33.55 7.98
C PRO A 154 -26.39 -32.80 7.04
N GLU A 155 -27.23 -31.90 7.57
CA GLU A 155 -28.17 -31.08 6.81
C GLU A 155 -27.48 -30.13 5.82
N MET A 156 -26.24 -29.72 6.10
CA MET A 156 -25.47 -28.86 5.19
C MET A 156 -25.15 -29.55 3.86
N SER A 157 -25.02 -30.88 3.86
CA SER A 157 -24.75 -31.64 2.63
C SER A 157 -25.85 -31.49 1.57
N LEU A 158 -27.08 -31.17 2.00
CA LEU A 158 -28.26 -30.99 1.14
C LEU A 158 -28.41 -29.56 0.61
N ARG A 159 -27.62 -28.60 1.14
CA ARG A 159 -27.65 -27.20 0.67
C ARG A 159 -27.27 -27.17 -0.81
N ARG A 160 -27.98 -26.34 -1.56
CA ARG A 160 -27.78 -26.20 -3.00
C ARG A 160 -26.93 -24.98 -3.32
N PHE A 161 -26.16 -25.11 -4.38
CA PHE A 161 -25.26 -24.11 -4.88
C PHE A 161 -25.42 -24.00 -6.39
N THR A 162 -25.52 -22.76 -6.87
CA THR A 162 -25.47 -22.45 -8.30
C THR A 162 -24.33 -21.48 -8.53
N GLY A 163 -23.41 -21.84 -9.41
CA GLY A 163 -22.23 -21.04 -9.69
C GLY A 163 -21.24 -21.76 -10.58
N CYS A 164 -20.10 -21.14 -10.80
CA CYS A 164 -19.00 -21.73 -11.55
C CYS A 164 -17.72 -21.71 -10.71
N MET A 165 -16.82 -22.63 -11.01
CA MET A 165 -15.48 -22.68 -10.45
C MET A 165 -14.46 -22.75 -11.59
N ASP A 166 -13.62 -21.73 -11.65
CA ASP A 166 -12.55 -21.67 -12.65
C ASP A 166 -11.44 -22.69 -12.34
N PRO A 167 -10.76 -23.24 -13.35
CA PRO A 167 -9.66 -24.21 -13.18
C PRO A 167 -8.48 -23.67 -12.35
N CYS A 168 -8.27 -22.35 -12.40
CA CYS A 168 -7.17 -21.68 -11.69
C CYS A 168 -7.58 -21.14 -10.31
N GLN A 169 -8.86 -21.27 -9.93
CA GLN A 169 -9.35 -20.76 -8.66
C GLN A 169 -8.85 -21.63 -7.49
N SER A 170 -8.36 -20.98 -6.44
CA SER A 170 -7.99 -21.66 -5.18
C SER A 170 -9.24 -22.19 -4.48
N LEU A 171 -9.07 -23.24 -3.66
CA LEU A 171 -10.17 -23.77 -2.86
C LEU A 171 -10.78 -22.70 -1.94
N ASP A 172 -9.95 -21.89 -1.30
CA ASP A 172 -10.39 -20.79 -0.43
C ASP A 172 -11.25 -19.77 -1.18
N ALA A 173 -10.80 -19.34 -2.37
CA ALA A 173 -11.58 -18.42 -3.20
C ALA A 173 -12.93 -19.01 -3.63
N PHE A 174 -12.97 -20.30 -3.94
CA PHE A 174 -14.22 -20.99 -4.27
C PHE A 174 -15.15 -21.11 -3.04
N MET A 175 -14.61 -21.52 -1.89
CA MET A 175 -15.40 -21.66 -0.66
C MET A 175 -15.93 -20.31 -0.15
N ASN A 176 -15.23 -19.21 -0.40
CA ASN A 176 -15.75 -17.87 -0.15
C ASN A 176 -17.00 -17.59 -1.00
N VAL A 177 -17.01 -17.95 -2.28
CA VAL A 177 -18.21 -17.81 -3.13
C VAL A 177 -19.36 -18.66 -2.60
N VAL A 178 -19.08 -19.92 -2.25
CA VAL A 178 -20.07 -20.84 -1.67
C VAL A 178 -20.66 -20.29 -0.37
N LYS A 179 -19.82 -19.69 0.48
CA LYS A 179 -20.24 -19.05 1.73
C LYS A 179 -21.26 -17.93 1.47
N TYR A 180 -20.98 -17.05 0.51
CA TYR A 180 -21.89 -15.95 0.17
C TYR A 180 -23.21 -16.42 -0.45
N SER A 181 -23.20 -17.49 -1.24
CA SER A 181 -24.40 -17.94 -1.98
C SER A 181 -25.29 -18.90 -1.21
N SER A 182 -24.72 -19.71 -0.30
CA SER A 182 -25.42 -20.87 0.28
C SER A 182 -25.62 -20.77 1.80
N ALA A 183 -25.30 -19.62 2.41
CA ALA A 183 -25.39 -19.37 3.86
C ALA A 183 -24.69 -20.46 4.69
N VAL A 184 -23.52 -20.88 4.22
CA VAL A 184 -22.66 -21.86 4.89
C VAL A 184 -21.36 -21.20 5.28
N ASP A 185 -20.79 -21.63 6.39
CA ASP A 185 -19.49 -21.22 6.84
C ASP A 185 -18.51 -22.39 6.67
N TYR A 186 -17.22 -22.11 6.58
CA TYR A 186 -16.22 -23.15 6.43
C TYR A 186 -14.93 -22.81 7.20
N TYR A 187 -14.20 -23.84 7.60
CA TYR A 187 -12.91 -23.70 8.25
C TYR A 187 -12.02 -24.91 7.96
N PHE A 188 -10.71 -24.74 8.11
CA PHE A 188 -9.75 -25.82 7.97
C PHE A 188 -9.31 -26.30 9.34
N GLN A 189 -9.39 -27.61 9.57
CA GLN A 189 -8.80 -28.27 10.73
C GLN A 189 -7.68 -29.20 10.24
N GLY A 190 -6.44 -28.71 10.29
CA GLY A 190 -5.30 -29.39 9.66
C GLY A 190 -5.47 -29.47 8.15
N SER A 191 -5.56 -30.70 7.60
CA SER A 191 -5.77 -30.96 6.17
C SER A 191 -7.23 -31.30 5.82
N THR A 192 -8.17 -31.05 6.73
CA THR A 192 -9.59 -31.37 6.54
C THR A 192 -10.38 -30.08 6.43
N LEU A 193 -11.24 -29.99 5.40
CA LEU A 193 -12.18 -28.90 5.24
C LEU A 193 -13.47 -29.24 5.96
N HIS A 194 -13.85 -28.39 6.92
CA HIS A 194 -15.11 -28.49 7.64
C HIS A 194 -16.10 -27.46 7.10
N ILE A 195 -17.35 -27.88 6.91
CA ILE A 195 -18.45 -27.04 6.47
C ILE A 195 -19.52 -27.06 7.56
N ARG A 196 -19.96 -25.87 7.98
CA ARG A 196 -20.98 -25.67 9.02
C ARG A 196 -22.04 -24.66 8.60
N ALA A 197 -23.14 -24.57 9.33
CA ALA A 197 -24.11 -23.49 9.13
C ALA A 197 -23.50 -22.10 9.37
N SER A 198 -23.83 -21.12 8.51
CA SER A 198 -23.58 -19.71 8.85
C SER A 198 -24.57 -19.30 9.95
N GLN A 199 -24.05 -18.85 11.09
CA GLN A 199 -24.85 -18.20 12.13
C GLN A 199 -25.31 -16.81 11.68
#